data_AF-A0A957UZ14-F1
#
_entry.id   AF-A0A957UZ14-F1
#
_cell.length_a   1.000
_cell.length_b   1.000
_cell.length_c   1.000
_cell.angle_alpha   90.00
_cell.angle_beta   90.00
_cell.angle_gamma   90.00
#
_symmetry.space_group_name_H-M   'P 1'
#
loop_
_entity.id
_entity.type
_entity.pdbx_description
1 polymer ?
#
loop_
_entity_poly.entity_id
_entity_poly.type
_entity_poly.pdbx_seq_one_letter_code
_entity_poly.pdbx_strand_id
1 'polypeptide(L)'
;MTPISCWTVANTGFIDWGDACVAHPFLTLPVALRSITYGLGLEAGDPFLAELRDLYLAQWLDYGTLDELRDVLSIAERLTMVNRALTWRRALATVPPGEEGEDADAVPGWLQEYLAAERASGAG
;
A
#
# COMPACT_ATOMS: atom_id res chain seq x y z
N MET A 1 -39.20 7.59 21.36
CA MET A 1 -38.85 7.63 19.92
C MET A 1 -38.14 8.95 19.69
N THR A 2 -36.83 8.92 19.57
CA THR A 2 -35.97 10.10 19.33
C THR A 2 -35.10 9.73 18.14
N PRO A 3 -35.07 10.51 17.05
CA PRO A 3 -34.27 10.16 15.89
C PRO A 3 -32.80 10.52 16.17
N ILE A 4 -31.92 9.54 16.00
CA ILE A 4 -30.48 9.80 15.86
C ILE A 4 -30.29 10.35 14.44
N SER A 5 -29.99 11.64 14.30
CA SER A 5 -29.43 12.19 13.06
C SER A 5 -28.10 12.87 13.37
N CYS A 6 -27.05 12.05 13.48
CA CYS A 6 -25.65 12.46 13.52
C CYS A 6 -24.92 11.72 12.38
N TRP A 7 -25.37 11.95 11.16
CA TRP A 7 -24.65 11.52 9.96
C TRP A 7 -24.65 12.67 8.96
N THR A 8 -24.08 13.79 9.37
CA THR A 8 -23.43 14.67 8.39
C THR A 8 -22.19 13.91 7.98
N VAL A 9 -22.11 13.46 6.73
CA VAL A 9 -20.84 13.00 6.14
C VAL A 9 -19.89 14.17 6.32
N ALA A 10 -18.92 14.04 7.23
CA ALA A 10 -17.87 15.03 7.37
C ALA A 10 -17.22 15.21 5.99
N ASN A 11 -16.88 16.44 5.62
CA ASN A 11 -16.18 16.71 4.37
C ASN A 11 -14.77 16.08 4.45
N THR A 12 -14.66 14.82 4.02
CA THR A 12 -13.40 14.07 4.04
C THR A 12 -12.54 14.51 2.87
N GLY A 13 -11.34 15.03 3.16
CA GLY A 13 -10.33 15.39 2.16
C GLY A 13 -9.11 14.48 2.26
N PHE A 14 -8.39 14.33 1.14
CA PHE A 14 -7.08 13.67 1.13
C PHE A 14 -5.98 14.69 1.39
N ILE A 15 -5.08 14.38 2.33
CA ILE A 15 -3.92 15.19 2.71
C ILE A 15 -2.62 14.42 2.41
N ASP A 16 -1.48 15.03 2.71
CA ASP A 16 -0.15 14.43 2.58
C ASP A 16 0.22 14.01 1.14
N TRP A 17 0.23 14.99 0.24
CA TRP A 17 0.55 14.80 -1.18
C TRP A 17 2.05 14.79 -1.48
N GLY A 18 2.91 14.65 -0.47
CA GLY A 18 4.37 14.83 -0.60
C GLY A 18 5.05 13.82 -1.53
N ASP A 19 4.46 12.64 -1.70
CA ASP A 19 4.94 11.56 -2.56
C ASP A 19 3.99 11.24 -3.73
N ALA A 20 2.94 12.04 -3.92
CA ALA A 20 1.97 11.83 -4.98
C ALA A 20 2.61 12.00 -6.38
N CYS A 21 2.23 11.13 -7.31
CA CYS A 21 2.71 11.15 -8.68
C CYS A 21 1.69 10.57 -9.66
N VAL A 22 1.90 10.80 -10.96
CA VAL A 22 1.17 10.10 -12.02
C VAL A 22 1.91 8.80 -12.32
N ALA A 23 1.28 7.68 -12.05
CA ALA A 23 1.87 6.35 -12.26
C ALA A 23 0.78 5.29 -12.50
N HIS A 24 1.19 4.02 -12.64
CA HIS A 24 0.24 2.92 -12.78
C HIS A 24 -0.67 2.85 -11.53
N PRO A 25 -1.99 2.72 -11.66
CA PRO A 25 -2.93 2.80 -10.54
C PRO A 25 -2.70 1.71 -9.49
N PHE A 26 -2.03 0.62 -9.83
CA PHE A 26 -1.79 -0.48 -8.89
C PHE A 26 -0.63 -0.23 -7.94
N LEU A 27 0.20 0.80 -8.18
CA LEU A 27 1.31 1.13 -7.28
C LEU A 27 0.84 1.69 -5.93
N THR A 28 -0.38 2.20 -5.84
CA THR A 28 -0.94 2.69 -4.57
C THR A 28 -1.48 1.58 -3.67
N LEU A 29 -1.90 0.45 -4.25
CA LEU A 29 -2.66 -0.57 -3.54
C LEU A 29 -1.84 -1.27 -2.45
N PRO A 30 -0.55 -1.66 -2.66
CA PRO A 30 0.24 -2.31 -1.62
C PRO A 30 0.44 -1.43 -0.39
N VAL A 31 0.60 -0.12 -0.60
CA VAL A 31 0.73 0.86 0.50
C VAL A 31 -0.57 0.94 1.29
N ALA A 32 -1.71 1.06 0.60
CA ALA A 32 -3.03 1.11 1.23
C ALA A 32 -3.33 -0.16 2.04
N LEU A 33 -3.07 -1.34 1.46
CA LEU A 33 -3.26 -2.62 2.16
C LEU A 33 -2.36 -2.71 3.38
N ARG A 34 -1.08 -2.34 3.29
CA ARG A 34 -0.15 -2.33 4.43
C ARG A 34 -0.63 -1.39 5.55
N SER A 35 -1.11 -0.20 5.21
CA SER A 35 -1.69 0.74 6.17
C SER A 35 -2.96 0.20 6.83
N ILE A 36 -3.82 -0.48 6.09
CA ILE A 36 -5.03 -1.14 6.61
C ILE A 36 -4.65 -2.30 7.54
N THR A 37 -3.71 -3.16 7.13
CA THR A 37 -3.20 -4.26 7.95
C THR A 37 -2.67 -3.74 9.28
N TYR A 38 -1.83 -2.70 9.26
CA TYR A 38 -1.30 -2.08 10.48
C TYR A 38 -2.39 -1.43 11.33
N GLY A 39 -3.23 -0.57 10.72
CA GLY A 39 -4.23 0.22 11.44
C GLY A 39 -5.36 -0.62 12.05
N LEU A 40 -5.66 -1.78 11.47
CA LEU A 40 -6.66 -2.72 11.97
C LEU A 40 -6.07 -3.90 12.75
N GLY A 41 -4.73 -4.01 12.83
CA GLY A 41 -4.05 -5.12 13.52
C GLY A 41 -4.34 -6.48 12.89
N LEU A 42 -4.42 -6.54 11.55
CA LEU A 42 -4.71 -7.79 10.82
C LEU A 42 -3.46 -8.65 10.68
N GLU A 43 -3.67 -9.96 10.65
CA GLU A 43 -2.61 -10.92 10.37
C GLU A 43 -2.20 -10.90 8.89
N ALA A 44 -0.96 -11.32 8.63
CA ALA A 44 -0.51 -11.48 7.26
C ALA A 44 -1.35 -12.55 6.53
N GLY A 45 -1.92 -12.18 5.38
CA GLY A 45 -2.77 -13.09 4.59
C GLY A 45 -4.22 -13.18 5.08
N ASP A 46 -4.68 -12.25 5.93
CA ASP A 46 -6.09 -12.14 6.29
C ASP A 46 -6.98 -12.10 5.02
N PRO A 47 -8.01 -12.96 4.90
CA PRO A 47 -8.89 -13.01 3.71
C PRO A 47 -9.52 -11.66 3.35
N PHE A 48 -9.74 -10.79 4.33
CA PHE A 48 -10.26 -9.44 4.11
C PHE A 48 -9.35 -8.61 3.20
N LEU A 49 -8.03 -8.79 3.27
CA LEU A 49 -7.07 -8.08 2.43
C LEU A 49 -7.19 -8.52 0.96
N ALA A 50 -7.44 -9.80 0.72
CA ALA A 50 -7.66 -10.32 -0.63
C ALA A 50 -8.99 -9.81 -1.23
N GLU A 51 -10.04 -9.72 -0.40
CA GLU A 51 -11.32 -9.13 -0.80
C GLU A 51 -11.16 -7.64 -1.15
N LEU A 52 -10.49 -6.86 -0.31
CA LEU A 52 -10.21 -5.44 -0.57
C LEU A 52 -9.40 -5.24 -1.85
N ARG A 53 -8.37 -6.07 -2.08
CA ARG A 53 -7.60 -6.07 -3.32
C ARG A 53 -8.51 -6.26 -4.52
N ASP A 54 -9.35 -7.30 -4.50
CA ASP A 54 -10.21 -7.63 -5.63
C ASP A 54 -11.30 -6.58 -5.86
N LEU A 55 -11.82 -5.96 -4.81
CA LEU A 55 -12.73 -4.81 -4.92
C LEU A 55 -12.08 -3.61 -5.60
N TYR A 56 -10.80 -3.34 -5.30
CA TYR A 56 -10.04 -2.29 -5.97
C TYR A 56 -9.79 -2.64 -7.44
N LEU A 57 -9.34 -3.87 -7.72
CA LEU A 57 -9.09 -4.33 -9.10
C LEU A 57 -10.36 -4.36 -9.95
N ALA A 58 -11.52 -4.64 -9.35
CA ALA A 58 -12.81 -4.61 -10.04
C ALA A 58 -13.15 -3.23 -10.65
N GLN A 59 -12.53 -2.14 -10.17
CA GLN A 59 -12.68 -0.81 -10.76
C GLN A 59 -11.95 -0.65 -12.11
N TRP A 60 -11.16 -1.65 -12.51
CA TRP A 60 -10.28 -1.61 -13.68
C TRP A 60 -10.60 -2.71 -14.70
N LEU A 61 -11.78 -3.34 -14.62
CA LEU A 61 -12.19 -4.44 -15.50
C LEU A 61 -12.29 -4.06 -16.99
N ASP A 62 -12.36 -2.77 -17.30
CA ASP A 62 -12.29 -2.28 -18.68
C ASP A 62 -10.91 -2.53 -19.33
N TYR A 63 -9.88 -2.86 -18.54
CA TYR A 63 -8.50 -3.07 -18.98
C TYR A 63 -8.04 -4.54 -18.91
N GLY A 64 -8.88 -5.47 -18.45
CA GLY A 64 -8.55 -6.88 -18.35
C GLY A 64 -9.46 -7.66 -17.42
N THR A 65 -9.38 -8.99 -17.49
CA THR A 65 -10.01 -9.89 -16.52
C THR A 65 -9.38 -9.74 -15.14
N LEU A 66 -10.11 -10.11 -14.09
CA LEU A 66 -9.58 -10.00 -12.73
C LEU A 66 -8.26 -10.76 -12.53
N ASP A 67 -8.09 -11.90 -13.19
CA ASP A 67 -6.84 -12.67 -13.14
C ASP A 67 -5.68 -11.94 -13.84
N GLU A 68 -5.90 -11.40 -15.03
CA GLU A 68 -4.89 -10.56 -15.71
C GLU A 68 -4.51 -9.33 -14.88
N LEU A 69 -5.47 -8.69 -14.22
CA LEU A 69 -5.21 -7.55 -13.35
C LEU A 69 -4.42 -7.95 -12.09
N ARG A 70 -4.66 -9.14 -11.54
CA ARG A 70 -3.85 -9.69 -10.43
C ARG A 70 -2.41 -9.96 -10.87
N ASP A 71 -2.21 -10.45 -12.08
CA ASP A 71 -0.87 -10.66 -12.64
C ASP A 71 -0.12 -9.33 -12.77
N VAL A 72 -0.78 -8.29 -13.31
CA VAL A 72 -0.22 -6.94 -13.40
C VAL A 72 0.06 -6.36 -12.00
N LEU A 73 -0.83 -6.57 -11.03
CA LEU A 73 -0.63 -6.13 -9.65
C LEU A 73 0.61 -6.77 -9.04
N SER A 74 0.89 -8.05 -9.30
CA SER A 74 2.08 -8.71 -8.78
C SER A 74 3.37 -8.01 -9.23
N ILE A 75 3.41 -7.50 -10.46
CA ILE A 75 4.55 -6.71 -10.97
C ILE A 75 4.58 -5.34 -10.28
N ALA A 76 3.43 -4.69 -10.14
CA ALA A 76 3.31 -3.40 -9.47
C ALA A 76 3.74 -3.47 -7.99
N GLU A 77 3.47 -4.57 -7.28
CA GLU A 77 3.90 -4.79 -5.89
C GLU A 77 5.42 -4.70 -5.75
N ARG A 78 6.16 -5.39 -6.62
CA ARG A 78 7.64 -5.35 -6.62
C ARG A 78 8.17 -3.95 -6.87
N LEU A 79 7.60 -3.24 -7.85
CA LEU A 79 7.96 -1.85 -8.14
C LEU A 79 7.61 -0.91 -6.98
N THR A 80 6.49 -1.15 -6.30
CA THR A 80 6.04 -0.35 -5.16
C THR A 80 7.03 -0.47 -4.00
N MET A 81 7.51 -1.67 -3.68
CA MET A 81 8.49 -1.88 -2.61
C MET A 81 9.78 -1.07 -2.87
N VAL A 82 10.32 -1.13 -4.08
CA VAL A 82 11.51 -0.35 -4.46
C VAL A 82 11.23 1.16 -4.43
N ASN A 83 10.08 1.59 -4.96
CA ASN A 83 9.68 2.99 -4.91
C ASN A 83 9.58 3.49 -3.47
N ARG A 84 8.92 2.74 -2.58
CA ARG A 84 8.76 3.10 -1.18
C ARG A 84 10.08 3.18 -0.44
N ALA A 85 11.02 2.27 -0.68
CA ALA A 85 12.37 2.38 -0.13
C ALA A 85 13.06 3.68 -0.53
N LEU A 86 12.93 4.11 -1.79
CA LEU A 86 13.51 5.37 -2.28
C LEU A 86 12.78 6.60 -1.72
N THR A 87 11.45 6.57 -1.63
CA THR A 87 10.65 7.65 -1.05
C THR A 87 10.99 7.85 0.43
N TRP A 88 11.04 6.77 1.21
CA TRP A 88 11.44 6.83 2.61
C TRP A 88 12.90 7.28 2.78
N ARG A 89 13.81 6.82 1.93
CA ARG A 89 15.20 7.30 1.94
C ARG A 89 15.27 8.81 1.73
N ARG A 90 14.46 9.36 0.81
CA ARG A 90 14.38 10.80 0.57
C ARG A 90 13.78 11.55 1.76
N ALA A 91 12.73 11.02 2.38
CA ALA A 91 12.09 11.61 3.55
C ALA A 91 13.07 11.67 4.74
N LEU A 92 13.68 10.53 5.07
CA LEU A 92 14.63 10.40 6.18
C LEU A 92 15.91 11.20 5.98
N ALA A 93 16.31 11.50 4.74
CA ALA A 93 17.46 12.39 4.47
C ALA A 93 17.26 13.83 5.01
N THR A 94 16.04 14.21 5.36
CA THR A 94 15.73 15.51 5.97
C THR A 94 15.59 15.46 7.50
N VAL A 95 15.65 14.26 8.09
CA VAL A 95 15.53 14.02 9.53
C VAL A 95 16.93 13.99 10.15
N PRO A 96 17.17 14.65 11.31
CA PRO A 96 18.44 14.55 12.01
C PRO A 96 18.78 13.09 12.39
N PRO A 97 20.06 12.68 12.30
CA PRO A 97 20.46 11.33 12.70
C PRO A 97 20.08 11.00 14.15
N GLY A 98 19.41 9.88 14.36
CA GLY A 98 18.92 9.43 15.67
C GLY A 98 17.51 9.91 16.02
N GLU A 99 16.89 10.72 15.17
CA GLU A 99 15.51 11.20 15.32
C GLU A 99 14.51 10.52 14.37
N GLU A 100 14.93 9.46 13.66
CA GLU A 100 14.08 8.73 12.71
C GLU A 100 12.93 7.98 13.40
N GLY A 101 13.07 7.68 14.69
CA GLY A 101 12.00 7.09 15.51
C GLY A 101 11.50 5.76 14.96
N GLU A 102 10.18 5.63 14.87
CA GLU A 102 9.50 4.42 14.38
C GLU A 102 9.75 4.15 12.87
N ASP A 103 10.18 5.16 12.13
CA ASP A 103 10.43 5.08 10.69
C ASP A 103 11.86 4.65 10.34
N ALA A 104 12.73 4.41 11.33
CA ALA A 104 14.14 4.05 11.14
C ALA A 104 14.31 2.81 10.22
N ASP A 105 13.39 1.86 10.32
CA ASP A 105 13.42 0.62 9.53
C ASP A 105 12.62 0.71 8.23
N ALA A 106 12.05 1.87 7.87
CA ALA A 106 11.19 1.98 6.69
C ALA A 106 11.93 1.59 5.39
N VAL A 107 13.14 2.10 5.19
CA VAL A 107 13.95 1.76 4.00
C VAL A 107 14.34 0.28 3.96
N PRO A 108 15.02 -0.29 4.98
CA PRO A 108 15.38 -1.70 4.95
C PRO A 108 14.16 -2.63 4.94
N GLY A 109 13.05 -2.27 5.59
CA GLY A 109 11.81 -3.05 5.62
C GLY A 109 11.23 -3.26 4.22
N TRP A 110 11.06 -2.20 3.43
CA TRP A 110 10.57 -2.32 2.05
C TRP A 110 11.50 -3.14 1.15
N LEU A 111 12.82 -3.02 1.32
CA LEU A 111 13.78 -3.82 0.55
C LEU A 111 13.76 -5.31 0.96
N GLN A 112 13.52 -5.60 2.24
CA GLN A 112 13.37 -6.98 2.71
C GLN A 112 12.10 -7.63 2.16
N GLU A 113 10.97 -6.90 2.09
CA GLU A 113 9.74 -7.37 1.45
C GLU A 113 9.98 -7.70 -0.03
N TYR A 114 10.69 -6.83 -0.76
CA TYR A 114 11.08 -7.08 -2.15
C TYR A 114 11.90 -8.38 -2.27
N LEU A 115 12.94 -8.53 -1.46
CA LEU A 115 13.79 -9.73 -1.50
C LEU A 115 13.00 -11.00 -1.12
N ALA A 116 12.04 -10.91 -0.21
CA ALA A 116 11.17 -12.03 0.14
C ALA A 116 10.27 -12.44 -1.05
N ALA A 117 9.68 -11.46 -1.75
CA ALA A 117 8.87 -11.71 -2.94
C ALA A 117 9.69 -12.35 -4.08
N GLU A 118 10.92 -11.90 -4.30
CA GLU A 118 11.81 -12.47 -5.33
C GLU A 118 12.22 -13.91 -4.99
N ARG A 119 12.51 -14.21 -3.72
CA ARG A 119 12.81 -15.59 -3.28
C ARG A 119 11.61 -16.52 -3.47
N ALA A 120 10.41 -16.05 -3.14
CA ALA A 120 9.19 -16.83 -3.33
C ALA A 120 8.94 -17.13 -4.82
N SER A 121 9.33 -16.22 -5.71
CA SER A 121 9.16 -16.36 -7.16
C SER A 121 10.19 -17.30 -7.80
N GLY A 122 11.42 -17.34 -7.28
CA GLY A 122 12.49 -18.20 -7.79
C GLY A 122 12.52 -19.62 -7.19
N ALA A 123 11.64 -19.92 -6.23
CA ALA A 123 11.50 -21.24 -5.62
C ALA A 123 10.50 -22.16 -6.37
N GLY A 124 9.98 -21.72 -7.52
CA GLY A 124 9.05 -22.45 -8.39
C GLY A 124 9.69 -23.03 -9.65
#